data_AF-A0A975IS28-F1
#
_entry.id   AF-A0A975IS28-F1
#
_cell.length_a   1.000
_cell.length_b   1.000
_cell.length_c   1.000
_cell.angle_alpha   90.00
_cell.angle_beta   90.00
_cell.angle_gamma   90.00
#
_symmetry.space_group_name_H-M   'P 1'
#
loop_
_entity.id
_entity.type
_entity.pdbx_description
1 polymer ?
#
loop_
_entity_poly.entity_id
_entity_poly.type
_entity_poly.pdbx_seq_one_letter_code
_entity_poly.pdbx_strand_id
1 'polypeptide(L)'
;MTKLTIKTMKYFIFLFLLTASTCQEKKQPVSNEELSNILSNSIFKYHETKDHQYLDSAYVKLTQNKDYKNSELTTANLQLSISLLLNMKKYDELEKMLDKTKNLNEYNRLNTLNIVRYLKLKNVNKQKANSYIEENIARITDSLNTKPKDSLIYADYFSMRMFLVGKEKTIMEIDSMQTDKVYSEDFYELLKESIKVYPDEHL
;
A
#
# COMPACT_ATOMS: atom_id res chain seq x y z
N MET A 1 29.33 -9.89 -62.40
CA MET A 1 28.05 -9.21 -62.10
C MET A 1 27.48 -9.53 -60.70
N THR A 2 28.22 -10.20 -59.82
CA THR A 2 27.73 -10.73 -58.53
C THR A 2 28.11 -9.90 -57.30
N LYS A 3 29.12 -9.01 -57.41
CA LYS A 3 29.58 -8.17 -56.29
C LYS A 3 28.69 -6.94 -56.03
N LEU A 4 28.00 -6.43 -57.06
CA LEU A 4 27.17 -5.23 -56.94
C LEU A 4 25.89 -5.53 -56.14
N THR A 5 25.28 -6.70 -56.37
CA THR A 5 24.05 -7.17 -55.72
C THR A 5 24.22 -7.42 -54.22
N ILE A 6 25.38 -7.94 -53.79
CA ILE A 6 25.65 -8.19 -52.36
C ILE A 6 25.83 -6.87 -51.60
N LYS A 7 26.40 -5.84 -52.25
CA LYS A 7 26.62 -4.53 -51.62
C LYS A 7 25.28 -3.80 -51.41
N THR A 8 24.39 -3.80 -52.40
CA THR A 8 23.04 -3.21 -52.29
C THR A 8 22.15 -3.94 -51.27
N MET A 9 22.27 -5.26 -51.14
CA MET A 9 21.52 -6.03 -50.13
C MET A 9 21.92 -5.68 -48.68
N LYS A 10 23.22 -5.44 -48.43
CA LYS A 10 23.72 -5.03 -47.11
C LYS A 10 23.21 -3.64 -46.70
N TYR A 11 23.13 -2.69 -47.63
CA TYR A 11 22.58 -1.35 -47.34
C TYR A 11 21.07 -1.40 -47.06
N PHE A 12 20.32 -2.29 -47.72
CA PHE A 12 18.89 -2.47 -47.49
C PHE A 12 18.58 -3.00 -46.09
N ILE A 13 19.36 -3.97 -45.59
CA ILE A 13 19.21 -4.51 -44.23
C ILE A 13 19.55 -3.44 -43.17
N PHE A 14 20.56 -2.60 -43.43
CA PHE A 14 20.93 -1.51 -42.54
C PHE A 14 19.86 -0.39 -42.50
N LEU A 15 19.20 -0.12 -43.63
CA LEU A 15 18.08 0.84 -43.68
C LEU A 15 16.83 0.33 -42.94
N PHE A 16 16.54 -0.97 -43.01
CA PHE A 16 15.38 -1.59 -42.35
C PHE A 16 15.55 -1.65 -40.82
N LEU A 17 16.78 -1.79 -40.32
CA LEU A 17 17.09 -1.75 -38.88
C LEU A 17 17.03 -0.33 -38.29
N LEU A 18 17.26 0.70 -39.11
CA LEU A 18 17.15 2.11 -38.69
C LEU A 18 15.70 2.60 -38.62
N THR A 19 14.78 2.05 -39.42
CA THR A 19 13.35 2.40 -39.38
C THR A 19 12.56 1.62 -38.33
N ALA A 20 13.03 0.43 -37.91
CA ALA A 20 12.41 -0.35 -36.84
C ALA A 20 12.62 0.23 -35.43
N SER A 21 13.44 1.27 -35.27
CA SER A 21 13.90 1.75 -33.96
C SER A 21 13.16 2.98 -33.40
N THR A 22 12.15 3.55 -34.07
CA THR A 22 11.47 4.74 -33.53
C THR A 22 9.98 4.76 -33.83
N CYS A 23 9.25 3.77 -33.34
CA CYS A 23 7.86 3.98 -32.97
C CYS A 23 7.66 3.46 -31.54
N GLN A 24 8.41 4.03 -30.60
CA GLN A 24 7.92 4.07 -29.22
C GLN A 24 6.73 5.03 -29.25
N GLU A 25 5.52 4.49 -29.41
CA GLU A 25 4.32 5.24 -29.03
C GLU A 25 4.60 5.86 -27.67
N LYS A 26 4.60 7.19 -27.60
CA LYS A 26 4.65 7.88 -26.32
C LYS A 26 3.42 7.43 -25.57
N LYS A 27 3.58 6.44 -24.67
CA LYS A 27 2.50 5.97 -23.81
C LYS A 27 1.88 7.20 -23.17
N GLN A 28 0.63 7.47 -23.52
CA GLN A 28 -0.06 8.61 -22.95
C GLN A 28 -0.06 8.47 -21.42
N PRO A 29 0.19 9.56 -20.67
CA PRO A 29 0.09 9.51 -19.22
C PRO A 29 -1.30 9.04 -18.81
N VAL A 30 -1.36 8.07 -17.89
CA VAL A 30 -2.62 7.58 -17.33
C VAL A 30 -3.26 8.71 -16.50
N SER A 31 -4.52 9.04 -16.78
CA SER A 31 -5.25 10.07 -16.03
C SER A 31 -5.56 9.62 -14.60
N ASN A 32 -5.91 10.55 -13.70
CA ASN A 32 -6.22 10.18 -12.31
C ASN A 32 -7.46 9.29 -12.19
N GLU A 33 -8.49 9.55 -12.98
CA GLU A 33 -9.73 8.77 -12.98
C GLU A 33 -9.49 7.35 -13.53
N GLU A 34 -8.77 7.26 -14.65
CA GLU A 34 -8.37 5.98 -15.23
C GLU A 34 -7.51 5.17 -14.25
N LEU A 35 -6.56 5.83 -13.57
CA LEU A 35 -5.72 5.19 -12.56
C LEU A 35 -6.54 4.62 -11.41
N SER A 36 -7.51 5.37 -10.86
CA SER A 36 -8.35 4.90 -9.75
C SER A 36 -9.07 3.60 -10.11
N ASN A 37 -9.66 3.54 -11.31
CA ASN A 37 -10.37 2.35 -11.79
C ASN A 37 -9.42 1.16 -11.97
N ILE A 38 -8.24 1.39 -12.56
CA ILE A 38 -7.24 0.34 -12.77
C ILE A 38 -6.77 -0.23 -11.42
N LEU A 39 -6.38 0.63 -10.49
CA LEU A 39 -5.84 0.21 -9.19
C LEU A 39 -6.90 -0.56 -8.40
N SER A 40 -8.12 -0.02 -8.30
CA SER A 40 -9.23 -0.65 -7.58
C SER A 40 -9.54 -2.05 -8.12
N ASN A 41 -9.75 -2.17 -9.44
CA ASN A 41 -10.08 -3.45 -10.07
C ASN A 41 -8.96 -4.49 -9.91
N SER A 42 -7.70 -4.06 -10.03
CA SER A 42 -6.56 -4.96 -9.95
C SER A 42 -6.32 -5.47 -8.53
N ILE A 43 -6.46 -4.59 -7.52
CA ILE A 43 -6.37 -4.98 -6.11
C ILE A 43 -7.50 -5.95 -5.76
N PHE A 44 -8.74 -5.67 -6.20
CA PHE A 44 -9.87 -6.57 -6.02
C PHE A 44 -9.60 -7.95 -6.63
N LYS A 45 -9.15 -7.99 -7.90
CA LYS A 45 -8.84 -9.25 -8.60
C LYS A 45 -7.69 -10.02 -7.95
N TYR A 46 -6.68 -9.33 -7.43
CA TYR A 46 -5.63 -9.96 -6.63
C TYR A 46 -6.20 -10.61 -5.37
N HIS A 47 -7.08 -9.95 -4.62
CA HIS A 47 -7.64 -10.55 -3.41
C HIS A 47 -8.57 -11.74 -3.72
N GLU A 48 -9.28 -11.72 -4.86
CA GLU A 48 -10.13 -12.80 -5.35
C GLU A 48 -9.33 -14.04 -5.82
N THR A 49 -8.24 -13.82 -6.56
CA THR A 49 -7.53 -14.90 -7.28
C THR A 49 -6.17 -15.27 -6.69
N LYS A 50 -5.58 -14.37 -5.89
CA LYS A 50 -4.18 -14.38 -5.44
C LYS A 50 -3.15 -14.34 -6.58
N ASP A 51 -3.54 -13.94 -7.79
CA ASP A 51 -2.62 -13.79 -8.92
C ASP A 51 -1.90 -12.43 -8.86
N HIS A 52 -0.58 -12.48 -8.66
CA HIS A 52 0.27 -11.29 -8.59
C HIS A 52 0.35 -10.49 -9.89
N GLN A 53 0.00 -11.09 -11.04
CA GLN A 53 0.00 -10.37 -12.33
C GLN A 53 -0.92 -9.14 -12.32
N TYR A 54 -2.02 -9.18 -11.55
CA TYR A 54 -2.89 -8.02 -11.38
C TYR A 54 -2.18 -6.86 -10.69
N LEU A 55 -1.41 -7.14 -9.63
CA LEU A 55 -0.63 -6.11 -8.92
C LEU A 55 0.50 -5.57 -9.81
N ASP A 56 1.20 -6.44 -10.53
CA ASP A 56 2.30 -6.04 -11.42
C ASP A 56 1.80 -5.11 -12.53
N SER A 57 0.68 -5.46 -13.17
CA SER A 57 0.04 -4.63 -14.19
C SER A 57 -0.40 -3.27 -13.64
N ALA A 58 -1.03 -3.26 -12.45
CA ALA A 58 -1.45 -2.04 -11.78
C ALA A 58 -0.26 -1.12 -11.44
N TYR A 59 0.85 -1.69 -10.98
CA TYR A 59 2.07 -0.94 -10.66
C TYR A 59 2.70 -0.30 -11.90
N VAL A 60 2.70 -0.98 -13.04
CA VAL A 60 3.12 -0.37 -14.32
C VAL A 60 2.25 0.84 -14.67
N LYS A 61 0.96 0.81 -14.37
CA LYS A 61 0.05 1.95 -14.61
C LYS A 61 0.25 3.08 -13.60
N LEU A 62 0.47 2.76 -12.33
CA LEU A 62 0.84 3.74 -11.30
C LEU A 62 2.10 4.52 -11.69
N THR A 63 3.15 3.83 -12.12
CA THR A 63 4.43 4.46 -12.53
C THR A 63 4.33 5.27 -13.83
N GLN A 64 3.27 5.09 -14.63
CA GLN A 64 2.98 5.89 -15.82
C GLN A 64 2.20 7.18 -15.51
N ASN A 65 1.56 7.27 -14.34
CA ASN A 65 0.86 8.46 -13.92
C ASN A 65 1.85 9.57 -13.52
N LYS A 66 1.61 10.79 -14.01
CA LYS A 66 2.51 11.94 -13.79
C LYS A 66 2.49 12.43 -12.34
N ASP A 67 1.33 12.38 -11.69
CA ASP A 67 1.14 12.92 -10.34
C ASP A 67 1.79 12.00 -9.31
N TYR A 68 1.86 10.69 -9.58
CA TYR A 68 2.65 9.75 -8.77
C TYR A 68 4.13 10.14 -8.71
N LYS A 69 4.73 10.45 -9.86
CA LYS A 69 6.15 10.86 -9.93
C LYS A 69 6.44 12.14 -9.16
N ASN A 70 5.47 13.06 -9.15
CA ASN A 70 5.58 14.34 -8.45
C ASN A 70 5.10 14.28 -7.00
N SER A 71 4.62 13.13 -6.51
CA SER A 71 4.02 12.98 -5.17
C SER A 71 2.75 13.82 -4.96
N GLU A 72 1.98 14.02 -6.03
CA GLU A 72 0.78 14.87 -6.11
C GLU A 72 -0.51 14.06 -6.32
N LEU A 73 -0.49 12.74 -6.09
CA LEU A 73 -1.66 11.89 -6.22
C LEU A 73 -2.85 12.43 -5.42
N THR A 74 -4.05 12.37 -6.02
CA THR A 74 -5.30 12.61 -5.30
C THR A 74 -5.44 11.66 -4.11
N THR A 75 -6.22 12.02 -3.09
CA THR A 75 -6.41 11.18 -1.90
C THR A 75 -6.88 9.76 -2.24
N ALA A 76 -7.80 9.62 -3.20
CA ALA A 76 -8.29 8.31 -3.65
C ALA A 76 -7.18 7.47 -4.29
N ASN A 77 -6.44 8.03 -5.26
CA ASN A 77 -5.32 7.32 -5.89
C ASN A 77 -4.21 7.01 -4.90
N LEU A 78 -3.99 7.88 -3.92
CA LEU A 78 -2.99 7.69 -2.88
C LEU A 78 -3.35 6.51 -1.97
N GLN A 79 -4.61 6.41 -1.51
CA GLN A 79 -5.08 5.26 -0.73
C GLN A 79 -4.94 3.94 -1.51
N LEU A 80 -5.34 3.93 -2.78
CA LEU A 80 -5.19 2.76 -3.65
C LEU A 80 -3.72 2.41 -3.89
N SER A 81 -2.85 3.42 -4.03
CA SER A 81 -1.41 3.22 -4.19
C SER A 81 -0.76 2.65 -2.92
N ILE A 82 -1.20 3.11 -1.73
CA ILE A 82 -0.76 2.52 -0.45
C ILE A 82 -1.12 1.03 -0.41
N SER A 83 -2.37 0.68 -0.72
CA SER A 83 -2.82 -0.71 -0.72
C SER A 83 -2.04 -1.57 -1.73
N LEU A 84 -1.84 -1.09 -2.96
CA LEU A 84 -1.03 -1.76 -3.97
C LEU A 84 0.40 -2.01 -3.46
N LEU A 85 1.09 -0.97 -2.99
CA LEU A 85 2.49 -1.08 -2.57
C LEU A 85 2.67 -1.96 -1.32
N LEU A 86 1.71 -1.95 -0.39
CA LEU A 86 1.69 -2.85 0.76
C LEU A 86 1.60 -4.32 0.33
N ASN A 87 0.64 -4.66 -0.54
CA ASN A 87 0.46 -6.03 -1.05
C ASN A 87 1.69 -6.49 -1.86
N MET A 88 2.35 -5.58 -2.58
CA MET A 88 3.60 -5.87 -3.29
C MET A 88 4.86 -5.85 -2.40
N LYS A 89 4.72 -5.56 -1.10
CA LYS A 89 5.84 -5.42 -0.14
C LYS A 89 6.89 -4.39 -0.55
N LYS A 90 6.50 -3.36 -1.31
CA LYS A 90 7.35 -2.26 -1.78
C LYS A 90 7.54 -1.18 -0.69
N TYR A 91 8.00 -1.59 0.49
CA TYR A 91 8.02 -0.74 1.69
C TYR A 91 8.90 0.51 1.56
N ASP A 92 10.06 0.42 0.91
CA ASP A 92 10.95 1.57 0.69
C ASP A 92 10.32 2.66 -0.18
N GLU A 93 9.56 2.24 -1.19
CA GLU A 93 8.87 3.15 -2.11
C GLU A 93 7.66 3.79 -1.43
N LEU A 94 6.92 2.99 -0.67
CA LEU A 94 5.79 3.44 0.14
C LEU A 94 6.22 4.43 1.24
N GLU A 95 7.31 4.15 1.95
CA GLU A 95 7.90 5.06 2.96
C GLU A 95 8.22 6.43 2.33
N LYS A 96 8.92 6.45 1.18
CA LYS A 96 9.24 7.68 0.45
C LYS A 96 8.00 8.45 0.00
N MET A 97 6.94 7.76 -0.41
CA MET A 97 5.68 8.38 -0.81
C MET A 97 4.97 9.04 0.39
N LEU A 98 4.92 8.34 1.53
CA LEU A 98 4.28 8.82 2.76
C LEU A 98 5.04 9.99 3.40
N ASP A 99 6.36 10.03 3.28
CA ASP A 99 7.17 11.14 3.78
C ASP A 99 6.91 12.45 3.02
N LYS A 100 6.60 12.36 1.71
CA LYS A 100 6.44 13.54 0.83
C LYS A 100 5.02 14.04 0.70
N THR A 101 4.03 13.15 0.77
CA THR A 101 2.65 13.51 0.47
C THR A 101 2.05 14.47 1.51
N LYS A 102 1.30 15.46 1.01
CA LYS A 102 0.48 16.38 1.82
C LYS A 102 -1.02 16.11 1.69
N ASN A 103 -1.40 15.15 0.83
CA ASN A 103 -2.80 14.87 0.48
C ASN A 103 -3.46 13.85 1.41
N LEU A 104 -2.79 13.50 2.52
CA LEU A 104 -3.33 12.71 3.62
C LEU A 104 -3.33 13.54 4.90
N ASN A 105 -4.39 13.35 5.68
CA ASN A 105 -4.41 13.69 7.09
C ASN A 105 -3.13 13.19 7.78
N GLU A 106 -2.49 14.07 8.55
CA GLU A 106 -1.28 13.79 9.30
C GLU A 106 -1.39 12.55 10.19
N TYR A 107 -2.49 12.38 10.91
CA TYR A 107 -2.72 11.21 11.76
C TYR A 107 -2.66 9.91 10.96
N ASN A 108 -3.42 9.83 9.85
CA ASN A 108 -3.43 8.65 8.97
C ASN A 108 -2.06 8.40 8.33
N ARG A 109 -1.39 9.48 7.90
CA ARG A 109 -0.07 9.42 7.24
C ARG A 109 0.99 8.88 8.19
N LEU A 110 1.08 9.42 9.41
CA LEU A 110 2.05 9.00 10.42
C LEU A 110 1.79 7.58 10.90
N ASN A 111 0.52 7.22 11.14
CA ASN A 111 0.18 5.85 11.54
C ASN A 111 0.57 4.84 10.45
N THR A 112 0.22 5.12 9.20
CA THR A 112 0.58 4.25 8.06
C THR A 112 2.09 4.16 7.89
N LEU A 113 2.82 5.28 8.01
CA LEU A 113 4.28 5.30 7.90
C LEU A 113 4.95 4.41 8.96
N ASN A 114 4.47 4.45 10.20
CA ASN A 114 5.01 3.63 11.27
C ASN A 114 4.68 2.13 11.09
N ILE A 115 3.51 1.78 10.54
CA ILE A 115 3.20 0.40 10.15
C ILE A 115 4.18 -0.08 9.05
N VAL A 116 4.44 0.75 8.04
CA VAL A 116 5.38 0.41 6.95
C VAL A 116 6.79 0.19 7.49
N ARG A 117 7.25 1.04 8.42
CA ARG A 117 8.54 0.90 9.09
C ARG A 117 8.61 -0.35 9.96
N TYR A 118 7.53 -0.70 10.66
CA TYR A 118 7.40 -1.97 11.38
C TYR A 118 7.57 -3.16 10.41
N LEU A 119 6.79 -3.21 9.33
CA LEU A 119 6.82 -4.30 8.35
C LEU A 119 8.21 -4.50 7.74
N LYS A 120 8.92 -3.40 7.47
CA LYS A 120 10.29 -3.40 6.94
C LYS A 120 11.31 -3.95 7.93
N LEU A 121 11.12 -3.76 9.24
CA LEU A 121 12.12 -4.09 10.26
C LEU A 121 11.76 -5.29 11.14
N LYS A 122 10.51 -5.78 11.17
CA LYS A 122 10.06 -6.79 12.15
C LYS A 122 10.92 -8.07 12.19
N ASN A 123 11.47 -8.46 11.04
CA ASN A 123 12.32 -9.65 10.90
C ASN A 123 13.83 -9.37 11.04
N VAL A 124 14.24 -8.10 11.15
CA VAL A 124 15.66 -7.68 11.18
C VAL A 124 16.00 -7.05 12.53
N ASN A 125 15.16 -6.14 13.00
CA ASN A 125 15.30 -5.45 14.28
C ASN A 125 13.91 -5.27 14.90
N LYS A 126 13.46 -6.34 15.57
CA LYS A 126 12.13 -6.38 16.20
C LYS A 126 11.93 -5.28 17.24
N GLN A 127 12.96 -4.96 18.03
CA GLN A 127 12.87 -3.88 19.02
C GLN A 127 12.58 -2.54 18.35
N LYS A 128 13.31 -2.21 17.28
CA LYS A 128 13.09 -0.96 16.55
C LYS A 128 11.77 -0.98 15.78
N ALA A 129 11.36 -2.12 15.23
CA ALA A 129 10.05 -2.28 14.60
C ALA A 129 8.93 -1.99 15.60
N ASN A 130 8.98 -2.61 16.78
CA ASN A 130 7.99 -2.43 17.85
C ASN A 130 7.89 -0.97 18.30
N SER A 131 9.02 -0.23 18.37
CA SER A 131 8.99 1.18 18.78
C SER A 131 8.11 2.04 17.87
N TYR A 132 8.02 1.74 16.57
CA TYR A 132 7.15 2.48 15.65
C TYR A 132 5.66 2.23 15.94
N ILE A 133 5.30 1.01 16.34
CA ILE A 133 3.92 0.71 16.72
C ILE A 133 3.59 1.31 18.08
N GLU A 134 4.54 1.31 19.02
CA GLU A 134 4.39 2.00 20.32
C GLU A 134 4.18 3.52 20.13
N GLU A 135 4.90 4.15 19.20
CA GLU A 135 4.67 5.56 18.82
C GLU A 135 3.24 5.80 18.28
N ASN A 136 2.69 4.85 17.52
CA ASN A 136 1.29 4.94 17.08
C ASN A 136 0.33 4.81 18.26
N ILE A 137 0.55 3.85 19.15
CA ILE A 137 -0.28 3.66 20.34
C ILE A 137 -0.29 4.92 21.21
N ALA A 138 0.85 5.57 21.40
CA ALA A 138 0.92 6.84 22.13
C ALA A 138 0.00 7.90 21.50
N ARG A 139 0.12 8.11 20.18
CA ARG A 139 -0.71 9.08 19.43
C ARG A 139 -2.21 8.75 19.49
N ILE A 140 -2.56 7.47 19.38
CA ILE A 140 -3.94 6.98 19.47
C ILE A 140 -4.49 7.21 20.87
N THR A 141 -3.70 6.90 21.90
CA THR A 141 -4.08 7.09 23.31
C THR A 141 -4.31 8.56 23.62
N ASP A 142 -3.42 9.45 23.17
CA ASP A 142 -3.62 10.90 23.29
C ASP A 142 -4.94 11.34 22.64
N SER A 143 -5.26 10.76 21.47
CA SER A 143 -6.51 11.05 20.77
C SER A 143 -7.74 10.52 21.53
N LEU A 144 -7.69 9.31 22.10
CA LEU A 144 -8.75 8.74 22.95
C LEU A 144 -8.98 9.56 24.22
N ASN A 145 -7.92 10.09 24.83
CA ASN A 145 -8.04 10.94 26.01
C ASN A 145 -8.82 12.24 25.72
N THR A 146 -8.75 12.73 24.47
CA THR A 146 -9.54 13.89 24.04
C THR A 146 -10.95 13.53 23.56
N LYS A 147 -11.14 12.32 23.02
CA LYS A 147 -12.40 11.83 22.44
C LYS A 147 -12.68 10.38 22.86
N PRO A 148 -13.04 10.14 24.12
CA PRO A 148 -13.06 8.78 24.69
C PRO A 148 -14.16 7.86 24.15
N LYS A 149 -15.11 8.39 23.37
CA LYS A 149 -16.22 7.65 22.76
C LYS A 149 -16.08 7.47 21.25
N ASP A 150 -14.92 7.79 20.68
CA ASP A 150 -14.65 7.60 19.26
C ASP A 150 -14.27 6.14 18.99
N SER A 151 -15.24 5.35 18.56
CA SER A 151 -15.07 3.91 18.30
C SER A 151 -14.08 3.62 17.17
N LEU A 152 -13.85 4.55 16.25
CA LEU A 152 -12.89 4.36 15.16
C LEU A 152 -11.46 4.44 15.68
N ILE A 153 -11.17 5.39 16.56
CA ILE A 153 -9.85 5.50 17.21
C ILE A 153 -9.58 4.27 18.09
N TYR A 154 -10.64 3.71 18.66
CA TYR A 154 -10.55 2.48 19.43
C TYR A 154 -10.18 1.26 18.56
N ALA A 155 -10.73 1.17 17.35
CA ALA A 155 -10.32 0.15 16.38
C ALA A 155 -8.85 0.30 15.94
N ASP A 156 -8.37 1.53 15.78
CA ASP A 156 -6.95 1.80 15.49
C ASP A 156 -6.05 1.29 16.63
N TYR A 157 -6.43 1.52 17.89
CA TYR A 157 -5.67 1.03 19.05
C TYR A 157 -5.47 -0.48 18.98
N PHE A 158 -6.56 -1.25 18.82
CA PHE A 158 -6.47 -2.70 18.78
C PHE A 158 -5.77 -3.23 17.53
N SER A 159 -5.88 -2.51 16.41
CA SER A 159 -5.07 -2.81 15.23
C SER A 159 -3.57 -2.70 15.54
N MET A 160 -3.15 -1.67 16.29
CA MET A 160 -1.74 -1.52 16.69
C MET A 160 -1.32 -2.58 17.72
N ARG A 161 -2.21 -2.92 18.66
CA ARG A 161 -1.97 -4.02 19.62
C ARG A 161 -1.74 -5.34 18.90
N MET A 162 -2.50 -5.64 17.84
CA MET A 162 -2.32 -6.85 17.04
C MET A 162 -0.91 -6.96 16.47
N PHE A 163 -0.31 -5.86 15.98
CA PHE A 163 1.08 -5.87 15.51
C PHE A 163 2.09 -6.12 16.65
N LEU A 164 1.84 -5.65 17.87
CA LEU A 164 2.77 -5.81 19.00
C LEU A 164 2.69 -7.17 19.68
N VAL A 165 1.47 -7.63 19.96
CA VAL A 165 1.23 -8.79 20.83
C VAL A 165 0.62 -9.99 20.10
N GLY A 166 0.26 -9.81 18.83
CA GLY A 166 -0.39 -10.84 18.01
C GLY A 166 -1.89 -10.96 18.26
N LYS A 167 -2.59 -11.59 17.31
CA LYS A 167 -4.06 -11.70 17.28
C LYS A 167 -4.66 -12.23 18.58
N GLU A 168 -4.15 -13.35 19.10
CA GLU A 168 -4.72 -14.02 20.28
C GLU A 168 -4.72 -13.10 21.51
N LYS A 169 -3.58 -12.47 21.80
CA LYS A 169 -3.46 -11.57 22.96
C LYS A 169 -4.30 -10.31 22.78
N THR A 170 -4.43 -9.80 21.56
CA THR A 170 -5.30 -8.67 21.26
C THR A 170 -6.77 -9.03 21.47
N ILE A 171 -7.22 -10.21 21.06
CA ILE A 171 -8.59 -10.68 21.30
C ILE A 171 -8.85 -10.82 22.81
N MET A 172 -7.92 -11.38 23.57
CA MET A 172 -8.04 -11.46 25.03
C MET A 172 -8.15 -10.07 25.68
N GLU A 173 -7.40 -9.09 25.18
CA GLU A 173 -7.48 -7.70 25.63
C GLU A 173 -8.87 -7.10 25.33
N ILE A 174 -9.43 -7.36 24.14
CA ILE A 174 -10.78 -6.93 23.79
C ILE A 174 -11.84 -7.55 24.72
N ASP A 175 -11.78 -8.87 24.94
CA ASP A 175 -12.71 -9.58 25.81
C ASP A 175 -12.66 -9.01 27.24
N SER A 176 -11.47 -8.63 27.72
CA SER A 176 -11.30 -8.01 29.04
C SER A 176 -11.91 -6.61 29.15
N MET A 177 -12.02 -5.87 28.05
CA MET A 177 -12.60 -4.52 28.05
C MET A 177 -14.09 -4.51 27.75
N GLN A 178 -14.63 -5.56 27.12
CA GLN A 178 -16.06 -5.72 26.89
C GLN A 178 -16.86 -5.76 28.21
N THR A 179 -16.23 -6.18 29.31
CA THR A 179 -16.87 -6.19 30.64
C THR A 179 -17.27 -4.80 31.13
N ASP A 180 -16.58 -3.75 30.67
CA ASP A 180 -16.83 -2.36 31.07
C ASP A 180 -17.96 -1.70 30.26
N LYS A 181 -18.48 -2.39 29.21
CA LYS A 181 -19.66 -2.01 28.40
C LYS A 181 -19.63 -0.58 27.85
N VAL A 182 -18.46 -0.08 27.45
CA VAL A 182 -18.30 1.27 26.86
C VAL A 182 -18.99 1.37 25.49
N TYR A 183 -18.93 0.29 24.70
CA TYR A 183 -19.54 0.18 23.37
C TYR A 183 -20.53 -0.98 23.31
N SER A 184 -21.28 -1.10 22.19
CA SER A 184 -22.20 -2.22 21.97
C SER A 184 -21.45 -3.56 21.83
N GLU A 185 -22.13 -4.66 22.15
CA GLU A 185 -21.60 -6.00 21.96
C GLU A 185 -21.21 -6.25 20.50
N ASP A 186 -22.06 -5.81 19.55
CA ASP A 186 -21.78 -5.89 18.11
C ASP A 186 -20.45 -5.22 17.72
N PHE A 187 -20.11 -4.10 18.36
CA PHE A 187 -18.84 -3.43 18.07
C PHE A 187 -17.64 -4.30 18.47
N TYR A 188 -17.69 -4.90 19.65
CA TYR A 188 -16.60 -5.77 20.13
C TYR A 188 -16.50 -7.05 19.29
N GLU A 189 -17.62 -7.64 18.88
CA GLU A 189 -17.61 -8.81 17.98
C GLU A 189 -17.02 -8.47 16.61
N LEU A 190 -17.46 -7.36 15.99
CA LEU A 190 -16.89 -6.90 14.72
C LEU A 190 -15.38 -6.64 14.83
N LEU A 191 -14.93 -6.07 15.95
CA LEU A 191 -13.51 -5.82 16.18
C LEU A 191 -12.73 -7.14 16.27
N LYS A 192 -13.25 -8.14 17.01
CA LYS A 192 -12.64 -9.47 17.11
C LYS A 192 -12.61 -10.18 15.76
N GLU A 193 -13.69 -10.11 14.99
CA GLU A 193 -13.74 -10.66 13.63
C GLU A 193 -12.68 -10.04 12.73
N SER A 194 -12.54 -8.71 12.77
CA SER A 194 -11.55 -7.98 11.97
C SER A 194 -10.12 -8.44 12.26
N ILE A 195 -9.79 -8.72 13.53
CA ILE A 195 -8.48 -9.24 13.95
C ILE A 195 -8.28 -10.69 13.52
N LYS A 196 -9.32 -11.54 13.64
CA LYS A 196 -9.24 -12.95 13.23
C LYS A 196 -8.93 -13.08 11.75
N VAL A 197 -9.62 -12.32 10.90
CA VAL A 197 -9.51 -12.41 9.43
C VAL A 197 -8.32 -11.63 8.86
N TYR A 198 -7.60 -10.86 9.68
CA TYR A 198 -6.43 -10.10 9.22
C TYR A 198 -5.34 -11.04 8.66
N PRO A 199 -4.65 -10.73 7.53
CA PRO A 199 -3.66 -11.65 6.98
C PRO A 199 -2.42 -11.83 7.87
N ASP A 200 -2.06 -13.07 8.19
CA ASP A 200 -0.87 -13.36 9.04
C ASP A 200 0.45 -12.93 8.39
N GLU A 201 0.50 -12.87 7.06
CA GLU A 201 1.68 -12.40 6.32
C GLU A 201 2.06 -10.94 6.65
N HIS A 202 1.11 -10.16 7.18
CA HIS A 202 1.33 -8.78 7.60
C HIS A 202 1.71 -8.66 9.08
N LEU A 203 1.64 -9.72 9.89
CA LEU A 203 1.95 -9.68 11.33
C LEU A 203 3.41 -10.01 11.65
#